data_AF-A0A6V7IPX7-F1
#
_entry.id   AF-A0A6V7IPX7-F1
#
_cell.length_a   1.000
_cell.length_b   1.000
_cell.length_c   1.000
_cell.angle_alpha   90.00
_cell.angle_beta   90.00
_cell.angle_gamma   90.00
#
_symmetry.space_group_name_H-M   'P 1'
#
loop_
_entity.id
_entity.type
_entity.pdbx_description
1 polymer ?
#
loop_
_entity_poly.entity_id
_entity_poly.type
_entity_poly.pdbx_seq_one_letter_code
_entity_poly.pdbx_strand_id
1 'polypeptide(L)'
;NSTVVSKYKTGLVNKYLPEETFTDWSNILKSLGNYLNKSPDEKLKSISQKLMRIADVLKTELQNLYKITDGDLAVLNHGDCWNNNFMFNDDENGKPKDIRF
;
A
#
# COMPACT_ATOMS: atom_id res chain seq x y z
N ASN A 1 27.94 1.60 5.06
CA ASN A 1 26.83 1.88 4.13
C ASN A 1 26.34 0.59 3.50
N SER A 2 25.17 0.11 3.93
CA SER A 2 24.58 -1.14 3.45
C SER A 2 24.34 -1.10 1.93
N THR A 3 24.95 -2.04 1.22
CA THR A 3 24.94 -2.19 -0.25
C THR A 3 23.56 -2.53 -0.83
N VAL A 4 22.58 -2.91 -0.01
CA VAL A 4 21.26 -3.37 -0.49
C VAL A 4 20.29 -2.21 -0.72
N VAL A 5 20.20 -1.26 0.23
CA VAL A 5 19.26 -0.12 0.12
C VAL A 5 19.59 0.76 -1.08
N SER A 6 20.89 0.92 -1.38
CA SER A 6 21.36 1.70 -2.54
C SER A 6 20.86 1.18 -3.91
N LYS A 7 20.36 -0.06 -3.98
CA LYS A 7 19.78 -0.63 -5.21
C LYS A 7 18.38 -0.08 -5.50
N TYR A 8 17.66 0.38 -4.48
CA TYR A 8 16.31 0.92 -4.61
C TYR A 8 16.39 2.43 -4.85
N LYS A 9 16.02 2.85 -6.05
CA LYS A 9 16.08 4.26 -6.47
C LYS A 9 14.76 5.02 -6.28
N THR A 10 13.66 4.30 -6.07
CA THR A 10 12.30 4.85 -5.99
C THR A 10 11.43 4.04 -5.04
N GLY A 11 10.47 4.69 -4.38
CA GLY A 11 9.42 4.03 -3.57
C GLY A 11 8.21 3.60 -4.40
N LEU A 12 7.16 3.11 -3.72
CA LEU A 12 5.92 2.59 -4.33
C LEU A 12 5.26 3.60 -5.29
N VAL A 13 5.06 4.84 -4.83
CA VAL A 13 4.57 5.93 -5.67
C VAL A 13 5.75 6.76 -6.12
N ASN A 14 5.97 6.82 -7.42
CA ASN A 14 7.10 7.52 -8.03
C ASN A 14 6.78 7.95 -9.47
N LYS A 15 7.69 8.71 -10.10
CA LYS A 15 7.52 9.28 -11.44
C LYS A 15 7.42 8.27 -12.60
N TYR A 16 7.80 7.02 -12.37
CA TYR A 16 7.71 5.94 -13.35
C TYR A 16 6.41 5.14 -13.23
N LEU A 17 5.60 5.37 -12.20
CA LEU A 17 4.31 4.73 -12.06
C LEU A 17 3.35 5.28 -13.14
N PRO A 18 2.72 4.41 -13.96
CA PRO A 18 1.76 4.85 -14.96
C PRO A 18 0.59 5.62 -14.33
N GLU A 19 0.13 6.69 -14.99
CA GLU A 19 -1.02 7.45 -14.46
C GLU A 19 -2.29 6.59 -14.35
N GLU A 20 -2.45 5.62 -15.26
CA GLU A 20 -3.56 4.66 -15.26
C GLU A 20 -3.63 3.83 -13.98
N THR A 21 -2.49 3.55 -13.32
CA THR A 21 -2.47 2.82 -12.05
C THR A 21 -3.28 3.53 -10.95
N PHE A 22 -3.25 4.87 -10.91
CA PHE A 22 -4.09 5.62 -9.96
C PHE A 22 -5.57 5.52 -10.31
N THR A 23 -5.90 5.54 -11.60
CA THR A 23 -7.27 5.34 -12.08
C THR A 23 -7.80 3.97 -11.67
N ASP A 24 -7.00 2.92 -11.85
CA ASP A 24 -7.35 1.55 -11.45
C ASP A 24 -7.60 1.45 -9.94
N TRP A 25 -6.69 2.00 -9.12
CA TRP A 25 -6.87 1.99 -7.67
C TRP A 25 -8.11 2.78 -7.22
N SER A 26 -8.35 3.95 -7.80
CA SER A 26 -9.57 4.72 -7.56
C SER A 26 -10.83 3.94 -7.97
N ASN A 27 -10.80 3.21 -9.09
CA ASN A 27 -11.91 2.39 -9.56
C ASN A 27 -12.18 1.19 -8.65
N ILE A 28 -11.14 0.58 -8.09
CA ILE A 28 -11.27 -0.50 -7.08
C ILE A 28 -12.01 0.04 -5.85
N LEU A 29 -11.59 1.19 -5.32
CA LEU A 29 -12.24 1.83 -4.17
C LEU A 29 -13.69 2.21 -4.47
N LYS A 30 -13.98 2.76 -5.66
CA LYS A 30 -15.35 3.09 -6.09
C LYS A 30 -16.21 1.85 -6.23
N SER A 31 -15.68 0.78 -6.81
CA SER A 31 -16.39 -0.50 -6.95
C SER A 31 -16.77 -1.09 -5.60
N LEU A 32 -15.82 -1.10 -4.66
CA LEU A 32 -16.09 -1.53 -3.29
C LEU A 32 -17.10 -0.62 -2.59
N GLY A 33 -16.94 0.70 -2.70
CA GLY A 33 -17.89 1.68 -2.15
C GLY A 33 -19.31 1.46 -2.67
N ASN A 34 -19.47 1.30 -3.98
CA ASN A 34 -20.76 1.04 -4.62
C ASN A 34 -21.38 -0.29 -4.16
N TYR A 35 -20.56 -1.32 -3.95
CA TYR A 35 -21.01 -2.60 -3.39
C TYR A 35 -21.54 -2.41 -1.96
N LEU A 36 -20.77 -1.75 -1.09
CA LEU A 36 -21.14 -1.53 0.31
C LEU A 36 -22.39 -0.66 0.47
N ASN A 37 -22.62 0.29 -0.44
CA ASN A 37 -23.79 1.17 -0.39
C ASN A 37 -25.13 0.43 -0.60
N LYS A 38 -25.09 -0.77 -1.19
CA LYS A 38 -26.29 -1.63 -1.37
C LYS A 38 -26.72 -2.30 -0.07
N SER A 39 -25.87 -2.29 0.96
CA SER A 39 -26.17 -2.91 2.24
C SER A 39 -27.24 -2.12 3.01
N PRO A 40 -28.14 -2.79 3.75
CA PRO A 40 -29.04 -2.13 4.69
C PRO A 40 -28.32 -1.59 5.93
N ASP A 41 -27.07 -2.02 6.21
CA ASP A 41 -26.30 -1.57 7.37
C ASP A 41 -25.78 -0.13 7.17
N GLU A 42 -26.25 0.79 8.01
CA GLU A 42 -25.84 2.20 8.02
C GLU A 42 -24.33 2.40 8.24
N LYS A 43 -23.67 1.52 8.98
CA LYS A 43 -22.20 1.58 9.12
C LYS A 43 -21.51 1.29 7.79
N LEU A 44 -22.01 0.32 7.02
CA LEU A 44 -21.45 -0.02 5.71
C LEU A 44 -21.71 1.10 4.69
N LYS A 45 -22.87 1.77 4.76
CA LYS A 45 -23.12 2.99 3.96
C LYS A 45 -22.18 4.13 4.34
N SER A 46 -21.91 4.33 5.62
CA SER A 46 -20.92 5.34 6.07
C SER A 46 -19.51 5.02 5.56
N ILE A 47 -19.11 3.75 5.58
CA ILE A 47 -17.82 3.30 5.01
C ILE A 47 -17.79 3.51 3.49
N SER A 48 -18.89 3.20 2.79
CA SER A 48 -19.02 3.47 1.35
C SER A 48 -18.73 4.94 1.03
N GLN A 49 -19.35 5.88 1.75
CA GLN A 49 -19.12 7.31 1.56
C GLN A 49 -17.65 7.70 1.76
N LYS A 50 -16.96 7.11 2.74
CA LYS A 50 -15.53 7.34 2.97
C LYS A 50 -14.68 6.80 1.82
N LEU A 51 -14.97 5.59 1.32
CA LEU A 51 -14.26 5.01 0.19
C LEU A 51 -14.41 5.84 -1.08
N MET A 52 -15.62 6.34 -1.35
CA MET A 52 -15.88 7.23 -2.49
C MET A 52 -15.06 8.52 -2.40
N ARG A 53 -15.04 9.16 -1.21
CA ARG A 53 -14.23 10.37 -1.00
C ARG A 53 -12.74 10.13 -1.19
N ILE A 54 -12.21 9.03 -0.64
CA ILE A 54 -10.79 8.67 -0.80
C ILE A 54 -10.48 8.41 -2.27
N ALA A 55 -11.35 7.71 -3.00
CA ALA A 55 -11.13 7.41 -4.41
C ALA A 55 -10.99 8.66 -5.29
N ASP A 56 -11.68 9.75 -4.93
CA ASP A 56 -11.63 11.02 -5.68
C ASP A 56 -10.34 11.82 -5.42
N VAL A 57 -9.73 11.68 -4.23
CA VAL A 57 -8.50 12.39 -3.87
C VAL A 57 -7.24 11.53 -3.92
N LEU A 58 -7.38 10.22 -4.18
CA LEU A 58 -6.35 9.20 -4.03
C LEU A 58 -5.01 9.59 -4.67
N LYS A 59 -5.04 9.99 -5.95
CA LYS A 59 -3.83 10.34 -6.70
C LYS A 59 -3.05 11.45 -6.01
N THR A 60 -3.72 12.56 -5.72
CA THR A 60 -3.10 13.75 -5.12
C THR A 60 -2.55 13.43 -3.73
N GLU A 61 -3.33 12.75 -2.90
CA GLU A 61 -2.90 12.39 -1.54
C GLU A 61 -1.71 11.43 -1.55
N LEU A 62 -1.74 10.38 -2.40
CA LEU A 62 -0.62 9.45 -2.52
C LEU A 62 0.64 10.12 -3.05
N GLN A 63 0.52 11.00 -4.05
CA GLN A 63 1.68 11.73 -4.57
C GLN A 63 2.29 12.65 -3.51
N ASN A 64 1.46 13.29 -2.68
CA ASN A 64 1.93 14.12 -1.58
C ASN A 64 2.61 13.30 -0.48
N LEU A 65 2.02 12.16 -0.09
CA LEU A 65 2.55 11.28 0.96
C LEU A 65 3.91 10.66 0.60
N TYR A 66 4.14 10.36 -0.68
CA TYR A 66 5.37 9.74 -1.16
C TYR A 66 6.40 10.75 -1.70
N LYS A 67 6.12 12.06 -1.60
CA LYS A 67 7.08 13.09 -1.97
C LYS A 67 8.21 13.14 -0.94
N ILE A 68 9.39 12.69 -1.33
CA ILE A 68 10.61 12.79 -0.52
C ILE A 68 11.17 14.22 -0.64
N THR A 69 11.44 14.89 0.48
CA THR A 69 12.09 16.19 0.54
C THR A 69 13.50 16.10 1.12
N ASP A 70 14.36 17.06 0.77
CA ASP A 70 15.74 17.08 1.25
C ASP A 70 15.76 17.27 2.77
N GLY A 71 16.38 16.33 3.48
CA GLY A 71 16.42 16.28 4.94
C GLY A 71 15.44 15.30 5.57
N ASP A 72 14.52 14.70 4.80
CA ASP A 72 13.65 13.64 5.31
C ASP A 72 14.43 12.36 5.63
N LEU A 73 13.98 11.66 6.67
CA LEU A 73 14.44 10.30 6.95
C LEU A 73 13.80 9.33 5.95
N ALA A 74 14.46 9.11 4.82
CA ALA A 74 14.03 8.15 3.81
C ALA A 74 14.38 6.71 4.24
N VAL A 75 13.36 5.92 4.54
CA VAL A 75 13.51 4.49 4.86
C VAL A 75 12.85 3.63 3.78
N LEU A 76 13.46 2.48 3.47
CA LEU A 76 12.79 1.44 2.70
C LEU A 76 11.85 0.68 3.64
N ASN A 77 10.55 0.78 3.39
CA ASN A 77 9.53 0.05 4.14
C ASN A 77 8.88 -1.03 3.25
N HIS A 78 8.31 -2.06 3.89
CA HIS A 78 7.54 -3.10 3.19
C HIS A 78 6.14 -2.58 2.78
N GLY A 79 5.59 -1.62 3.52
CA GLY A 79 4.25 -1.06 3.28
C GLY A 79 3.11 -1.86 3.91
N ASP A 80 3.28 -3.19 4.08
CA ASP A 80 2.31 -4.07 4.74
C ASP A 80 3.03 -5.10 5.66
N CYS A 81 3.66 -4.62 6.73
CA CYS A 81 4.53 -5.46 7.59
C CYS A 81 3.74 -6.08 8.75
N TRP A 82 2.87 -7.04 8.45
CA TRP A 82 2.07 -7.79 9.43
C TRP A 82 2.55 -9.24 9.59
N ASN A 83 2.27 -9.88 10.73
CA ASN A 83 2.79 -11.21 11.09
C ASN A 83 2.50 -12.30 10.05
N ASN A 84 1.39 -12.17 9.31
CA ASN A 84 0.99 -13.08 8.23
C ASN A 84 1.82 -12.93 6.95
N ASN A 85 2.57 -11.84 6.81
CA ASN A 85 3.43 -11.57 5.66
C ASN A 85 4.89 -11.98 5.91
N PHE A 86 5.21 -12.55 7.08
CA PHE A 86 6.51 -13.16 7.33
C PHE A 86 6.48 -14.63 6.91
N MET A 87 7.41 -15.00 6.02
CA MET A 87 7.61 -16.39 5.63
C MET A 87 8.85 -16.94 6.34
N PHE A 88 8.69 -18.07 7.02
CA PHE A 88 9.78 -18.79 7.66
C PHE A 88 10.32 -19.85 6.70
N ASN A 89 11.63 -19.89 6.57
CA ASN A 89 12.32 -20.97 5.89
C ASN A 89 12.80 -21.96 6.95
N ASP A 90 12.14 -23.11 7.01
CA ASP A 90 12.43 -24.15 8.01
C ASP A 90 13.57 -25.07 7.54
N ASP A 91 14.32 -25.61 8.50
CA ASP A 91 15.27 -26.68 8.26
C ASP A 91 14.59 -28.05 8.09
N GLU A 92 15.40 -29.08 7.82
CA GLU A 92 14.94 -30.47 7.65
C GLU A 92 14.24 -31.05 8.88
N ASN A 93 14.37 -30.42 10.05
CA ASN A 93 13.73 -30.81 11.31
C ASN A 93 12.50 -29.94 11.63
N GLY A 94 12.06 -29.07 10.70
CA GLY A 94 10.92 -28.18 10.88
C GLY A 94 11.19 -27.02 11.84
N LYS A 95 12.46 -26.64 12.04
CA LYS A 95 12.83 -25.46 12.86
C LYS A 95 13.14 -24.26 11.96
N PRO A 96 12.67 -23.04 12.30
CA PRO A 96 12.97 -21.85 11.52
C PRO A 96 14.47 -21.59 11.43
N LYS A 97 15.00 -21.52 10.20
CA LYS A 97 16.41 -21.25 9.89
C LYS A 97 16.64 -19.84 9.36
N ASP A 98 15.67 -19.29 8.62
CA ASP A 98 15.74 -17.96 8.02
C ASP A 98 14.32 -17.36 7.89
N ILE A 99 14.23 -16.04 7.76
CA ILE A 99 12.95 -15.31 7.67
C ILE A 99 13.03 -14.37 6.46
N ARG A 100 11.99 -14.41 5.62
CA ARG A 100 11.80 -13.44 4.54
C ARG A 100 10.53 -12.63 4.78
N PHE A 101 10.61 -11.36 4.39
CA PHE A 101 9.56 -10.36 4.43
C PHE A 101 9.71 -9.49 3.18
#